data_AF-Q1DB41-F1
#
_entry.id   AF-Q1DB41-F1
#
_cell.length_a   1.000
_cell.length_b   1.000
_cell.length_c   1.000
_cell.angle_alpha   90.00
_cell.angle_beta   90.00
_cell.angle_gamma   90.00
#
_symmetry.space_group_name_H-M   'P 1'
#
loop_
_entity.id
_entity.type
_entity.pdbx_description
1 polymer ?
#
loop_
_entity_poly.entity_id
_entity_poly.type
_entity_poly.pdbx_seq_one_letter_code
_entity_poly.pdbx_strand_id
1 'polypeptide(L)' 'MSGPAFFQTYMGQRFYETTMPQLVRQLGRLNDNVERLVAVAEQLAGQKEASSAEPARPTTTAGTEEP' A
#
# COMPACT_ATOMS: atom_id res chain seq x y z
N MET A 1 -2.40 10.54 -47.22
CA MET A 1 -1.30 9.73 -46.65
C MET A 1 -1.06 10.21 -45.24
N SER A 2 -1.11 9.34 -44.23
CA SER A 2 -0.73 9.71 -42.86
C SER A 2 0.78 9.84 -42.78
N GLY A 3 1.26 10.94 -42.20
CA GLY A 3 2.69 11.16 -41.98
C GLY A 3 3.30 10.15 -41.00
N PRO A 4 4.62 10.23 -40.78
CA PRO A 4 5.31 9.35 -39.84
C PRO A 4 4.75 9.49 -38.42
N ALA A 5 4.65 8.38 -37.71
CA ALA A 5 4.19 8.38 -36.32
C ALA A 5 5.22 9.11 -35.42
N PHE A 6 4.77 9.71 -34.33
CA PHE A 6 5.63 10.55 -33.47
C PHE A 6 6.94 9.86 -33.06
N PHE A 7 6.90 8.60 -32.62
CA PHE A 7 8.08 7.81 -32.23
C PHE A 7 9.08 7.55 -33.38
N GLN A 8 8.64 7.68 -34.63
CA GLN A 8 9.50 7.55 -35.82
C GLN A 8 10.21 8.85 -36.16
N THR A 9 9.75 9.99 -35.62
CA THR A 9 10.42 11.28 -35.81
C THR A 9 11.68 11.36 -34.95
N TYR A 10 12.68 12.12 -35.41
CA TYR A 10 13.90 12.39 -34.63
C TYR A 10 13.60 12.96 -33.24
N MET A 11 12.62 13.86 -33.16
CA MET A 11 12.15 14.43 -31.89
C MET A 11 11.52 13.37 -30.98
N GLY A 12 10.68 12.50 -31.53
CA GLY A 12 10.07 11.42 -30.78
C GLY A 12 11.09 10.41 -30.27
N GLN A 13 12.05 9.99 -31.10
CA GLN A 13 13.12 9.09 -30.66
C GLN A 13 13.87 9.65 -29.46
N ARG A 14 14.32 10.92 -29.52
CA ARG A 14 15.00 11.60 -28.40
C ARG A 14 14.13 11.68 -27.14
N PHE A 15 12.83 11.96 -27.31
CA PHE A 15 11.89 11.95 -26.20
C PHE A 15 11.79 10.57 -25.54
N TYR A 16 11.66 9.50 -26.32
CA TYR A 16 11.57 8.13 -25.78
C TYR A 16 12.89 7.69 -25.13
N GLU A 17 14.04 8.06 -25.69
CA GLU A 17 15.36 7.75 -25.12
C GLU A 17 15.60 8.43 -23.76
N THR A 18 15.08 9.64 -23.57
CA THR A 18 15.42 10.47 -22.40
C THR A 18 14.32 10.49 -21.34
N THR A 19 13.06 10.69 -21.76
CA THR A 19 11.92 10.92 -20.86
C THR A 19 11.34 9.62 -20.35
N MET A 20 11.21 8.59 -21.18
CA MET A 20 10.58 7.33 -20.76
C MET A 20 11.31 6.63 -19.61
N PRO A 21 12.66 6.54 -19.59
CA PRO A 21 13.36 5.98 -18.44
C PRO A 21 13.10 6.76 -17.15
N GLN A 22 12.97 8.09 -17.23
CA GLN A 22 12.63 8.91 -16.07
C GLN A 22 11.20 8.63 -15.59
N LEU A 23 10.24 8.54 -16.52
CA LEU A 23 8.85 8.19 -16.21
C LEU A 23 8.77 6.83 -15.50
N VAL A 24 9.44 5.80 -16.04
CA VAL A 24 9.48 4.45 -15.44
C VAL A 24 10.07 4.49 -14.04
N ARG A 25 11.14 5.26 -13.81
CA ARG A 25 11.70 5.44 -12.45
C ARG A 25 10.70 6.10 -11.49
N GLN A 26 9.96 7.11 -11.93
CA GLN A 26 8.96 7.76 -11.08
C GLN A 26 7.76 6.83 -10.80
N LEU A 27 7.34 6.03 -11.79
CA LEU A 27 6.31 5.01 -11.59
C LEU A 27 6.75 3.96 -10.57
N GLY A 28 8.00 3.50 -10.62
CA GLY A 28 8.57 2.60 -9.61
C GLY A 28 8.52 3.21 -8.21
N ARG A 29 9.00 4.45 -8.05
CA ARG A 29 8.94 5.16 -6.75
C ARG A 29 7.52 5.34 -6.23
N LEU A 30 6.57 5.60 -7.11
CA LEU A 30 5.16 5.70 -6.72
C LEU A 30 4.65 4.36 -6.21
N ASN A 31 4.94 3.27 -6.91
CA ASN A 31 4.57 1.93 -6.48
C ASN A 31 5.16 1.58 -5.10
N ASP A 32 6.45 1.84 -4.90
CA ASP A 32 7.12 1.62 -3.60
C ASP A 32 6.44 2.39 -2.45
N ASN A 33 5.99 3.63 -2.72
CA ASN A 33 5.28 4.44 -1.74
C ASN A 33 3.89 3.87 -1.43
N VAL A 34 3.18 3.37 -2.44
CA VAL A 34 1.87 2.72 -2.26
C VAL A 34 2.03 1.44 -1.44
N GLU A 35 3.02 0.61 -1.74
CA GLU A 35 3.31 -0.60 -0.97
C GLU A 35 3.58 -0.29 0.51
N ARG A 36 4.37 0.75 0.79
CA ARG A 36 4.62 1.22 2.17
C ARG A 36 3.35 1.69 2.86
N LEU A 37 2.49 2.44 2.17
CA LEU A 37 1.22 2.91 2.71
C LEU A 37 0.29 1.73 3.04
N VAL A 38 0.24 0.71 2.18
CA VAL A 38 -0.55 -0.51 2.42
C VAL A 38 -0.02 -1.24 3.66
N ALA A 39 1.30 -1.44 3.78
CA ALA A 39 1.89 -2.10 4.94
C ALA A 39 1.55 -1.36 6.27
N VAL A 40 1.57 -0.03 6.26
CA VAL A 40 1.16 0.78 7.42
C VAL A 40 -0.32 0.61 7.72
N ALA A 41 -1.18 0.59 6.70
CA ALA A 41 -2.62 0.39 6.87
C ALA A 41 -2.95 -0.99 7.46
N GLU A 42 -2.28 -2.05 6.99
CA GLU A 42 -2.40 -3.41 7.53
C GLU A 42 -1.97 -3.48 9.00
N GLN A 43 -0.84 -2.86 9.34
CA GLN A 43 -0.36 -2.81 10.73
C GLN A 43 -1.37 -2.11 11.66
N LEU A 44 -1.94 -0.97 11.23
CA LEU A 44 -2.94 -0.25 12.01
C LEU A 44 -4.24 -1.06 12.16
N ALA A 45 -4.67 -1.76 11.11
CA ALA A 45 -5.83 -2.64 11.17
C ALA A 45 -5.62 -3.79 12.17
N GLY A 46 -4.47 -4.47 12.13
CA GLY A 46 -4.16 -5.54 13.07
C GLY A 46 -4.02 -5.08 14.53
N GLN A 47 -3.49 -3.88 14.76
CA GLN A 47 -3.43 -3.28 16.11
C GLN A 47 -4.81 -3.00 16.70
N LYS A 48 -5.77 -2.58 15.87
CA LYS A 48 -7.15 -2.36 16.30
C LYS A 48 -7.81 -3.65 16.79
N GLU A 49 -7.54 -4.78 16.13
CA GLU A 49 -8.08 -6.09 16.53
C GLU A 49 -7.43 -6.59 17.83
N ALA A 50 -6.10 -6.46 17.96
CA ALA A 50 -5.38 -6.86 19.17
C ALA A 50 -5.74 -6.01 20.41
N SER A 51 -5.97 -4.69 20.22
CA SER A 51 -6.39 -3.80 21.31
C SER A 51 -7.85 -4.01 21.73
N SER A 52 -8.70 -4.61 20.88
CA SER A 52 -10.09 -4.93 21.21
C SER A 52 -10.23 -6.27 21.92
N ALA A 53 -9.19 -7.10 21.92
CA ALA A 53 -9.12 -8.36 22.68
C ALA A 53 -8.57 -8.10 24.09
N GLU A 54 -9.26 -7.26 24.87
CA GLU A 54 -9.02 -7.23 26.32
C GLU A 54 -9.44 -8.59 26.90
N PRO A 55 -8.62 -9.25 27.75
CA PRO A 55 -8.91 -10.58 28.25
C PRO A 55 -10.15 -10.48 29.14
N ALA A 56 -11.21 -11.20 28.76
CA ALA A 56 -12.36 -11.40 29.62
C ALA A 56 -11.87 -11.88 30.99
N ARG A 57 -12.02 -11.01 32.01
CA ARG A 57 -11.75 -11.36 33.41
C ARG A 57 -12.45 -12.69 33.71
N PRO A 58 -11.79 -13.66 34.36
CA PRO A 58 -12.49 -14.82 34.84
C PRO A 58 -13.52 -14.32 35.88
N THR A 59 -14.80 -14.48 35.56
CA THR A 59 -15.89 -14.33 36.51
C THR A 59 -15.70 -15.38 37.59
N THR A 60 -15.12 -14.98 38.72
CA THR A 60 -15.24 -15.72 39.97
C THR A 60 -16.69 -15.64 40.42
N THR A 61 -17.52 -16.56 39.91
CA THR A 61 -18.75 -16.97 40.57
C THR A 61 -18.35 -17.89 41.72
N ALA A 62 -18.01 -17.30 42.86
CA ALA A 62 -18.19 -17.95 44.16
C ALA A 62 -19.59 -17.48 44.61
N GLY A 63 -20.64 -18.28 44.43
CA GLY A 63 -20.78 -19.54 45.14
C GLY A 63 -21.42 -19.21 46.48
N THR A 64 -22.70 -18.84 46.43
CA THR A 64 -23.60 -18.80 47.59
C THR A 64 -23.71 -20.22 48.13
N GLU A 65 -23.29 -20.47 49.37
CA GLU A 65 -23.99 -21.42 50.25
C GLU A 65 -23.63 -21.17 51.72
N GLU A 66 -24.70 -20.90 52.48
CA GLU A 66 -24.87 -20.79 53.94
C GLU A 66 -24.57 -22.14 54.66
N PRO A 67 -24.41 -22.19 56.01
CA PRO A 67 -25.41 -21.76 57.00
C PRO A 67 -24.88 -20.99 58.22
#